data_AF-A0A0F9TKT8-F1
#
_entry.id   AF-A0A0F9TKT8-F1
#
_cell.length_a   1.000
_cell.length_b   1.000
_cell.length_c   1.000
_cell.angle_alpha   90.00
_cell.angle_beta   90.00
_cell.angle_gamma   90.00
#
_symmetry.space_group_name_H-M   'P 1'
#
loop_
_entity.id
_entity.type
_entity.pdbx_description
1 polymer ?
#
loop_
_entity_poly.entity_id
_entity_poly.type
_entity_poly.pdbx_seq_one_letter_code
_entity_poly.pdbx_strand_id
1 'polypeptide(L)'
;MMANFKHADGTAFRPEAYTVTVTPLSEDDGGGFLATIPDLPGCMGDGETEMEAILDVRSAALCWIEGALADGEDIPTPSRRALQAAE
;
A
#
# COMPACT_ATOMS: atom_id res chain seq x y z
N MET A 1 -9.33 18.63 1.10
CA MET A 1 -8.37 19.10 0.08
C MET A 1 -7.64 17.87 -0.40
N MET A 2 -7.84 17.44 -1.65
CA MET A 2 -7.08 16.32 -2.21
C MET A 2 -5.65 16.82 -2.44
N ALA A 3 -4.72 16.48 -1.55
CA ALA A 3 -3.32 16.82 -1.72
C ALA A 3 -2.80 16.12 -2.99
N ASN A 4 -2.24 16.89 -3.92
CA ASN A 4 -1.63 16.37 -5.14
C ASN A 4 -0.21 15.93 -4.82
N PHE A 5 -0.06 14.78 -4.17
CA PHE A 5 1.22 14.14 -3.96
C PHE A 5 1.77 13.65 -5.31
N LYS A 6 3.08 13.80 -5.51
CA LYS A 6 3.77 13.42 -6.76
C LYS A 6 5.04 12.65 -6.45
N HIS A 7 5.38 11.73 -7.33
CA HIS A 7 6.68 11.06 -7.36
C HIS A 7 7.78 12.03 -7.78
N ALA A 8 9.03 11.62 -7.57
CA ALA A 8 10.21 12.33 -8.04
C ALA A 8 10.20 12.57 -9.57
N ASP A 9 9.57 11.70 -10.36
CA ASP A 9 9.44 11.88 -11.82
C ASP A 9 8.31 12.86 -12.22
N GLY A 10 7.52 13.34 -11.26
CA GLY A 10 6.45 14.30 -11.48
C GLY A 10 5.08 13.68 -11.77
N THR A 11 4.98 12.35 -11.93
CA THR A 11 3.69 11.66 -11.98
C THR A 11 2.95 11.77 -10.64
N ALA A 12 1.62 11.83 -10.72
CA ALA A 12 0.80 11.98 -9.52
C ALA A 12 0.67 10.64 -8.79
N PHE A 13 0.78 10.68 -7.46
CA PHE A 13 0.56 9.51 -6.64
C PHE A 13 -0.89 9.03 -6.78
N ARG A 14 -1.04 7.74 -7.07
CA ARG A 14 -2.32 7.05 -7.10
C ARG A 14 -2.14 5.73 -6.35
N PRO A 15 -2.78 5.53 -5.20
CA PRO A 15 -2.65 4.27 -4.48
C PRO A 15 -3.11 3.09 -5.37
N GLU A 16 -4.07 3.30 -6.27
CA GLU A 16 -4.50 2.30 -7.28
C GLU A 16 -3.39 1.83 -8.23
N ALA A 17 -2.34 2.62 -8.45
CA ALA A 17 -1.24 2.26 -9.34
C ALA A 17 -0.24 1.28 -8.69
N TYR A 18 -0.33 1.08 -7.37
CA TYR A 18 0.56 0.18 -6.64
C TYR A 18 0.02 -1.25 -6.58
N THR A 19 0.94 -2.19 -6.63
CA THR A 19 0.63 -3.60 -6.42
C THR A 19 0.36 -3.83 -4.94
N VAL A 20 -0.77 -4.49 -4.65
CA VAL A 20 -1.13 -4.93 -3.31
C VAL A 20 -0.93 -6.44 -3.23
N THR A 21 -0.19 -6.89 -2.22
CA THR A 21 -0.06 -8.31 -1.88
C THR A 21 -0.98 -8.60 -0.71
N VAL A 22 -1.89 -9.56 -0.89
CA VAL A 22 -2.83 -10.01 0.15
C VAL A 22 -2.44 -11.40 0.61
N THR A 23 -2.35 -11.60 1.93
CA THR A 23 -2.03 -12.87 2.56
C THR A 23 -3.04 -13.17 3.66
N PRO A 24 -3.62 -14.39 3.72
CA PRO A 24 -4.48 -14.77 4.82
C PRO A 24 -3.65 -14.83 6.12
N LEU A 25 -4.24 -14.35 7.21
CA LEU A 25 -3.66 -14.45 8.54
C LEU A 25 -4.12 -15.73 9.22
N SER A 26 -3.25 -16.32 10.04
CA SER A 26 -3.60 -17.47 10.86
C SER A 26 -4.55 -17.05 11.97
N GLU A 27 -5.31 -17.99 12.54
CA GLU A 27 -6.19 -17.71 13.69
C GLU A 27 -5.42 -17.15 14.90
N ASP A 28 -4.16 -17.57 15.09
CA ASP A 28 -3.27 -17.05 16.15
C ASP A 28 -2.88 -15.58 15.94
N ASP A 29 -2.81 -15.14 14.67
CA ASP A 29 -2.57 -13.75 14.27
C ASP A 29 -3.86 -12.91 14.19
N GLY A 30 -5.00 -13.46 14.64
CA GLY A 30 -6.30 -12.78 14.65
C GLY A 30 -7.23 -13.12 13.47
N GLY A 31 -6.76 -13.94 12.52
CA GLY A 31 -7.52 -14.31 11.32
C GLY A 31 -7.69 -13.16 10.32
N GLY A 32 -8.50 -13.38 9.29
CA GLY A 32 -8.73 -12.40 8.22
C GLY A 32 -7.58 -12.34 7.21
N PHE A 33 -7.34 -11.15 6.67
CA PHE A 33 -6.38 -10.91 5.59
C PHE A 33 -5.51 -9.69 5.90
N LEU A 34 -4.21 -9.83 5.64
CA LEU A 34 -3.24 -8.75 5.65
C LEU A 34 -2.95 -8.35 4.21
N ALA A 35 -3.05 -7.06 3.92
CA ALA A 35 -2.67 -6.46 2.67
C ALA A 35 -1.44 -5.56 2.87
N THR A 36 -0.48 -5.64 1.95
CA THR A 36 0.75 -4.86 1.99
C THR A 36 1.05 -4.27 0.62
N ILE A 37 1.75 -3.14 0.57
CA ILE A 37 2.26 -2.56 -0.68
C ILE A 37 3.80 -2.69 -0.65
N PRO A 38 4.40 -3.62 -1.40
CA PRO A 38 5.84 -3.88 -1.33
C PRO A 38 6.70 -2.66 -1.70
N ASP A 39 6.20 -1.80 -2.58
CA ASP A 39 6.86 -0.55 -2.97
C ASP A 39 6.76 0.55 -1.89
N LEU A 40 5.89 0.40 -0.89
CA LEU A 40 5.72 1.31 0.24
C LEU A 40 6.04 0.54 1.54
N PRO A 41 7.33 0.38 1.88
CA PRO A 41 7.73 -0.47 3.01
C PRO A 41 7.08 0.02 4.31
N GLY A 42 6.45 -0.92 5.03
CA GLY A 42 5.69 -0.63 6.25
C GLY A 42 4.25 -0.15 6.02
N CYS A 43 3.82 0.07 4.78
CA CYS A 43 2.42 0.32 4.46
C CYS A 43 1.64 -1.00 4.43
N MET A 44 0.78 -1.18 5.43
CA MET A 44 -0.04 -2.37 5.62
C MET A 44 -1.47 -1.96 5.94
N GLY A 45 -2.40 -2.84 5.65
CA GLY A 45 -3.79 -2.74 6.09
C GLY A 45 -4.38 -4.13 6.24
N ASP A 46 -5.41 -4.27 7.06
CA ASP A 46 -6.02 -5.56 7.38
C ASP A 46 -7.54 -5.52 7.23
N GLY A 47 -8.16 -6.69 7.19
CA GLY A 47 -9.60 -6.80 7.12
C GLY A 47 -10.09 -8.24 7.23
N GLU A 48 -11.37 -8.41 7.54
CA GLU A 48 -12.01 -9.73 7.61
C GLU A 48 -12.06 -10.40 6.22
N THR A 49 -12.08 -9.59 5.16
CA THR A 49 -12.04 -10.03 3.77
C THR A 49 -10.85 -9.44 3.00
N GLU A 50 -10.47 -10.10 1.90
CA GLU A 50 -9.42 -9.61 0.99
C GLU A 50 -9.70 -8.19 0.51
N MET A 51 -10.96 -7.89 0.19
CA MET A 51 -11.38 -6.57 -0.29
C MET A 51 -11.27 -5.49 0.79
N GLU A 52 -11.61 -5.82 2.03
CA GLU A 52 -11.44 -4.89 3.16
C GLU A 52 -9.97 -4.57 3.39
N ALA A 53 -9.10 -5.59 3.42
CA ALA A 53 -7.66 -5.39 3.56
C ALA A 53 -7.08 -4.52 2.42
N ILE A 54 -7.53 -4.74 1.18
CA ILE A 54 -7.12 -3.92 0.02
C ILE A 54 -7.59 -2.46 0.17
N LEU A 55 -8.82 -2.23 0.65
CA LEU A 55 -9.34 -0.87 0.86
C LEU A 55 -8.56 -0.17 1.98
N ASP A 56 -8.27 -0.90 3.06
CA ASP A 56 -7.55 -0.38 4.21
C ASP A 56 -6.10 -0.01 3.86
N VAL A 57 -5.35 -0.90 3.20
CA VAL A 57 -3.95 -0.60 2.81
C VAL A 57 -3.87 0.59 1.84
N ARG A 58 -4.89 0.79 0.99
CA ARG A 58 -4.96 1.96 0.10
C ARG A 58 -5.21 3.26 0.86
N SER A 59 -6.00 3.20 1.93
CA SER A 59 -6.16 4.31 2.87
C SER A 59 -4.86 4.58 3.62
N ALA A 60 -4.22 3.53 4.14
CA ALA A 60 -2.93 3.61 4.83
C ALA A 60 -1.83 4.22 3.94
N ALA A 61 -1.83 3.92 2.64
CA ALA A 61 -0.88 4.47 1.68
C ALA A 61 -0.94 6.01 1.59
N LEU A 62 -2.13 6.61 1.75
CA LEU A 62 -2.27 8.07 1.78
C LEU A 62 -1.58 8.66 3.02
N CYS A 63 -1.75 8.03 4.19
CA CYS A 63 -1.10 8.45 5.43
C CYS A 63 0.42 8.22 5.37
N TRP A 64 0.85 7.09 4.78
CA TRP A 64 2.26 6.74 4.62
C TRP A 64 3.03 7.84 3.87
N ILE A 65 2.44 8.41 2.81
CA ILE A 65 3.04 9.51 2.05
C ILE A 65 3.23 10.75 2.89
N GLU A 66 2.23 11.11 3.70
CA GLU A 66 2.33 12.28 4.56
C GLU A 66 3.51 12.13 5.52
N GLY A 67 3.71 10.92 6.05
CA GLY A 67 4.88 10.56 6.85
C GLY A 67 6.19 10.65 6.07
N ALA A 68 6.28 10.02 4.90
CA ALA A 68 7.48 10.03 4.07
C ALA A 68 7.90 11.46 3.68
N LEU A 69 6.94 12.29 3.26
CA LEU A 69 7.20 13.69 2.92
C LEU A 69 7.60 14.53 4.14
N ALA A 70 7.06 14.24 5.32
CA ALA A 70 7.46 14.91 6.56
C ALA A 70 8.90 14.57 6.97
N ASP A 71 9.36 13.36 6.67
CA ASP A 71 10.74 12.91 6.90
C ASP A 71 11.72 13.39 5.80
N GLY A 72 11.20 14.00 4.73
CA GLY A 72 11.99 14.47 3.59
C GLY A 72 12.38 13.37 2.61
N GLU A 73 11.67 12.24 2.64
CA GLU A 73 11.86 11.13 1.71
C GLU A 73 10.97 11.30 0.46
N ASP A 74 11.50 10.88 -0.69
CA ASP A 74 10.76 10.86 -1.96
C ASP A 74 9.76 9.71 -2.00
N ILE A 75 8.60 9.95 -2.63
CA ILE A 75 7.59 8.91 -2.83
C ILE A 75 8.06 7.94 -3.93
N PRO A 76 8.29 6.66 -3.63
CA PRO A 76 8.80 5.69 -4.61
C PRO A 76 7.78 5.49 -5.73
N THR A 77 8.24 5.35 -6.97
CA THR A 77 7.35 5.08 -8.11
C THR A 77 6.82 3.64 -8.05
N PRO A 78 5.56 3.40 -8.43
CA PRO A 78 5.01 2.05 -8.44
C PRO A 78 5.80 1.15 -9.40
N SER A 79 6.34 0.05 -8.88
CA SER A 79 7.04 -0.91 -9.71
C SER A 79 6.05 -1.60 -10.65
N ARG A 80 6.43 -1.80 -11.91
CA ARG A 80 5.75 -2.76 -12.81
C ARG A 80 6.07 -4.20 -12.39
N ARG A 81 5.80 -4.58 -11.15
CA ARG A 81 5.71 -6.00 -10.78
C ARG A 81 4.29 -6.46 -11.05
N ALA A 82 3.99 -6.68 -12.33
CA ALA A 82 2.82 -7.46 -12.69
C ALA A 82 3.01 -8.88 -12.12
N LEU A 83 2.22 -9.25 -11.12
CA LEU A 83 1.93 -10.62 -10.69
C LEU A 83 3.17 -11.53 -10.55
N GLN A 84 3.82 -11.49 -9.39
CA GLN A 84 4.40 -12.74 -8.87
C GLN A 84 3.33 -13.35 -7.96
N ALA A 85 2.42 -14.10 -8.57
CA ALA A 85 1.54 -15.01 -7.85
C ALA A 85 2.42 -15.95 -7.03
N ALA A 86 2.09 -16.11 -5.75
CA ALA A 86 2.67 -17.17 -4.92
C ALA A 86 2.46 -18.52 -5.62
N GLU A 87 3.54 -19.28 -5.77
CA GLU A 87 3.54 -20.65 -6.30
C GLU A 87 2.86 -21.63 -5.34
#